data_AF-A0A538DZ39-F1
#
_entry.id   AF-A0A538DZ39-F1
#
_cell.length_a   1.000
_cell.length_b   1.000
_cell.length_c   1.000
_cell.angle_alpha   90.00
_cell.angle_beta   90.00
_cell.angle_gamma   90.00
#
_symmetry.space_group_name_H-M   'P 1'
#
loop_
_entity.id
_entity.type
_entity.pdbx_description
1 polymer ?
#
loop_
_entity_poly.entity_id
_entity_poly.type
_entity_poly.pdbx_seq_one_letter_code
_entity_poly.pdbx_strand_id
1 'polypeptide(L)'
;MRGAVTLYIAITGVVFALLLSGLQEQLDTHIGWVDFTVHKLMPIVVVADWLLEPARHRLPVWTAAVWLTYPLAWFAYTLTRGPSASWYPYPFVDVASHGYGRVLLNAAIFTLCFAGAAFALVLVGNWRADVGVPTASRESASAQA
;
A
#
# COMPACT_ATOMS: atom_id res chain seq x y z
N MET A 1 -1.49 -11.86 -4.57
CA MET A 1 -2.06 -10.82 -5.46
C MET A 1 -3.08 -9.92 -4.75
N ARG A 2 -4.23 -10.41 -4.26
CA ARG A 2 -5.26 -9.57 -3.59
C ARG A 2 -4.71 -8.63 -2.51
N GLY A 3 -3.95 -9.14 -1.53
CA GLY A 3 -3.39 -8.30 -0.46
C GLY A 3 -2.41 -7.23 -0.92
N ALA A 4 -1.65 -7.48 -2.00
CA ALA A 4 -0.79 -6.47 -2.61
C ALA A 4 -1.61 -5.33 -3.24
N VAL A 5 -2.66 -5.69 -3.98
CA VAL A 5 -3.60 -4.72 -4.57
C VAL A 5 -4.26 -3.88 -3.47
N THR A 6 -4.72 -4.52 -2.38
CA THR A 6 -5.26 -3.82 -1.22
C THR A 6 -4.26 -2.85 -0.62
N LEU A 7 -3.00 -3.28 -0.42
CA LEU A 7 -1.95 -2.41 0.09
C LEU A 7 -1.76 -1.19 -0.82
N TYR A 8 -1.64 -1.37 -2.13
CA TYR A 8 -1.36 -0.29 -3.07
C TYR A 8 -2.51 0.71 -3.16
N ILE A 9 -3.75 0.21 -3.17
CA ILE A 9 -4.95 1.07 -3.20
C ILE A 9 -5.15 1.79 -1.85
N ALA A 10 -4.87 1.12 -0.73
CA ALA A 10 -4.90 1.77 0.59
C ALA A 10 -3.83 2.87 0.71
N ILE A 11 -2.60 2.60 0.28
CA ILE A 11 -1.52 3.59 0.23
C ILE A 11 -1.93 4.78 -0.64
N THR A 12 -2.54 4.53 -1.80
CA THR A 12 -3.03 5.59 -2.70
C THR A 12 -4.00 6.53 -1.97
N GLY A 13 -4.99 5.99 -1.27
CA GLY A 13 -5.93 6.80 -0.49
C GLY A 13 -5.27 7.60 0.64
N VAL A 14 -4.34 6.99 1.38
CA VAL A 14 -3.63 7.66 2.49
C VAL A 14 -2.70 8.76 1.98
N VAL A 15 -1.88 8.47 0.97
CA VAL A 15 -0.98 9.45 0.36
C VAL A 15 -1.78 10.61 -0.22
N PHE A 16 -2.89 10.31 -0.90
CA PHE A 16 -3.76 11.35 -1.41
C PHE A 16 -4.29 12.23 -0.27
N ALA A 17 -4.91 11.63 0.75
CA ALA A 17 -5.54 12.38 1.84
C ALA A 17 -4.55 13.28 2.59
N LEU A 18 -3.31 12.82 2.77
CA LEU A 18 -2.30 13.54 3.55
C LEU A 18 -1.45 14.51 2.73
N LEU A 19 -1.16 14.19 1.47
CA LEU A 19 -0.12 14.88 0.70
C LEU A 19 -0.60 15.50 -0.61
N LEU A 20 -1.70 15.00 -1.20
CA LEU A 20 -2.15 15.44 -2.53
C LEU A 20 -3.51 16.14 -2.52
N SER A 21 -4.30 15.99 -1.46
CA SER A 21 -5.58 16.66 -1.34
C SER A 21 -5.40 18.18 -1.36
N GLY A 22 -6.05 18.84 -2.31
CA GLY A 22 -5.92 20.27 -2.57
C GLY A 22 -4.98 20.61 -3.73
N LEU A 23 -4.27 19.63 -4.29
CA LEU A 23 -3.35 19.81 -5.43
C LEU A 23 -3.95 19.39 -6.77
N GLN A 24 -5.25 19.17 -6.85
CA GLN A 24 -5.90 18.59 -8.04
C GLN A 24 -5.68 19.41 -9.31
N GLU A 25 -5.71 20.75 -9.21
CA GLU A 25 -5.42 21.64 -10.34
C GLU A 25 -3.96 21.51 -10.81
N GLN A 26 -3.02 21.44 -9.85
CA GLN A 26 -1.60 21.30 -10.15
C GLN A 26 -1.27 19.94 -10.79
N LEU A 27 -1.97 18.89 -10.37
CA LEU A 27 -1.72 17.51 -10.78
C LEU A 27 -2.59 17.05 -11.97
N ASP A 28 -3.39 17.96 -12.53
CA ASP A 28 -4.33 17.68 -13.62
C ASP A 28 -5.34 16.55 -13.30
N THR A 29 -5.80 16.51 -12.04
CA THR A 29 -6.82 15.55 -11.54
C THR A 29 -8.10 16.27 -11.12
N HIS A 30 -8.54 17.25 -11.90
CA HIS A 30 -9.61 18.19 -11.56
C HIS A 30 -11.03 17.62 -11.72
N ILE A 31 -11.20 16.45 -12.36
CA ILE A 31 -12.53 15.83 -12.52
C ILE A 31 -13.00 15.23 -11.18
N GLY A 32 -13.87 15.96 -10.48
CA GLY A 32 -14.22 15.66 -9.08
C GLY A 32 -14.79 14.27 -8.82
N TRP A 33 -15.60 13.70 -9.71
CA TRP A 33 -16.13 12.35 -9.52
C TRP A 33 -15.06 11.27 -9.72
N VAL A 34 -14.08 11.51 -10.60
CA VAL A 34 -12.94 10.60 -10.80
C VAL A 34 -12.06 10.65 -9.57
N ASP A 35 -11.67 11.85 -9.13
CA ASP A 35 -10.86 12.07 -7.93
C ASP A 35 -11.49 11.41 -6.69
N PHE A 36 -12.78 11.65 -6.47
CA PHE A 36 -13.52 11.03 -5.38
C PHE A 36 -13.50 9.50 -5.48
N THR A 37 -13.81 8.96 -6.66
CA THR A 37 -13.87 7.51 -6.86
C THR A 37 -12.51 6.87 -6.56
N VAL A 38 -11.44 7.34 -7.19
CA VAL A 38 -10.15 6.65 -7.16
C VAL A 38 -9.37 6.91 -5.87
N HIS A 39 -9.49 8.10 -5.27
CA HIS A 39 -8.69 8.47 -4.11
C HIS A 39 -9.43 8.39 -2.77
N LYS A 40 -10.77 8.30 -2.78
CA LYS A 40 -11.57 8.27 -1.54
C LYS A 40 -12.41 7.01 -1.45
N LEU A 41 -13.23 6.72 -2.44
CA LEU A 41 -14.16 5.59 -2.40
C LEU A 41 -13.45 4.24 -2.54
N MET A 42 -12.67 4.05 -3.61
CA MET A 42 -12.01 2.77 -3.90
C MET A 42 -11.05 2.30 -2.80
N PRO A 43 -10.24 3.17 -2.15
CA PRO A 43 -9.46 2.79 -0.98
C PRO A 43 -10.28 2.15 0.14
N ILE A 44 -11.44 2.74 0.46
CA ILE A 44 -12.34 2.20 1.50
C ILE A 44 -12.92 0.87 1.05
N VAL A 45 -13.43 0.79 -0.19
CA VAL A 45 -14.08 -0.40 -0.73
C VAL A 45 -13.11 -1.59 -0.77
N VAL A 46 -11.87 -1.41 -1.23
CA VAL A 46 -10.91 -2.52 -1.37
C VAL A 46 -10.37 -2.98 -0.02
N VAL A 47 -10.20 -2.06 0.95
CA VAL A 47 -9.87 -2.45 2.33
C VAL A 47 -11.03 -3.22 2.95
N ALA A 48 -12.27 -2.75 2.76
CA ALA A 48 -13.46 -3.46 3.23
C ALA A 48 -13.57 -4.87 2.59
N ASP A 49 -13.38 -5.00 1.28
CA ASP A 49 -13.36 -6.29 0.58
C ASP A 49 -12.33 -7.26 1.20
N TRP A 50 -11.11 -6.78 1.40
CA TRP A 50 -10.04 -7.59 2.01
C TRP A 50 -10.39 -8.03 3.43
N LEU A 51 -11.01 -7.13 4.21
CA LEU A 51 -11.42 -7.43 5.57
C LEU A 51 -12.59 -8.40 5.60
N LEU A 52 -13.55 -8.31 4.68
CA LEU A 52 -14.77 -9.11 4.64
C LEU A 52 -14.54 -10.54 4.12
N GLU A 53 -13.63 -10.72 3.15
CA GLU A 53 -13.30 -12.01 2.54
C GLU A 53 -11.82 -12.38 2.82
N PRO A 54 -11.54 -13.07 3.95
CA PRO A 54 -10.19 -13.40 4.39
C PRO A 54 -9.40 -14.26 3.41
N ALA A 55 -8.07 -14.25 3.56
CA ALA A 55 -7.22 -15.16 2.82
C ALA A 55 -7.56 -16.62 3.16
N ARG A 56 -7.78 -17.45 2.14
CA ARG A 56 -8.06 -18.89 2.29
C ARG A 56 -6.90 -19.67 2.92
N HIS A 57 -5.70 -19.10 2.87
CA HIS A 57 -4.48 -19.67 3.42
C HIS A 57 -3.69 -18.59 4.16
N ARG A 58 -2.90 -19.00 5.14
CA ARG A 58 -1.97 -18.11 5.82
C ARG A 58 -0.95 -17.54 4.84
N LEU A 59 -0.75 -16.23 4.93
CA LEU A 59 0.26 -15.48 4.23
C LEU A 59 1.57 -15.55 5.01
N PRO A 60 2.66 -16.02 4.40
CA PRO A 60 3.95 -15.99 5.07
C PRO A 60 4.44 -14.55 5.22
N VAL A 61 5.14 -14.23 6.31
CA VAL A 61 5.51 -12.85 6.67
C VAL A 61 6.37 -12.16 5.61
N TRP A 62 7.23 -12.90 4.90
CA TRP A 62 8.06 -12.37 3.81
C TRP A 62 7.22 -11.81 2.65
N THR A 63 5.93 -12.17 2.55
CA THR A 63 4.99 -11.60 1.59
C THR A 63 4.90 -10.07 1.71
N ALA A 64 4.98 -9.52 2.92
CA ALA A 64 5.00 -8.07 3.13
C ALA A 64 6.22 -7.43 2.44
N ALA A 65 7.40 -8.03 2.56
CA ALA A 65 8.60 -7.54 1.88
C ALA A 65 8.49 -7.60 0.36
N VAL A 66 7.87 -8.67 -0.19
CA VAL A 66 7.60 -8.76 -1.63
C VAL A 66 6.69 -7.64 -2.09
N TRP A 67 5.63 -7.31 -1.36
CA TRP A 67 4.71 -6.25 -1.77
C TRP A 67 5.40 -4.88 -1.83
N LEU A 68 6.40 -4.63 -0.98
CA LEU A 68 7.18 -3.39 -0.98
C LEU A 68 8.16 -3.27 -2.16
N THR A 69 8.46 -4.36 -2.87
CA THR A 69 9.38 -4.29 -4.03
C THR A 69 8.87 -3.33 -5.09
N TYR A 70 7.56 -3.31 -5.35
CA TYR A 70 6.95 -2.42 -6.33
C TYR A 70 7.09 -0.92 -5.99
N PRO A 71 6.63 -0.41 -4.82
CA PRO A 71 6.80 1.01 -4.50
C PRO A 71 8.26 1.43 -4.40
N LEU A 72 9.16 0.54 -3.93
CA LEU A 72 10.59 0.82 -3.89
C LEU A 72 11.19 0.92 -5.31
N ALA A 73 10.81 0.02 -6.21
CA ALA A 73 11.24 0.06 -7.60
C ALA A 73 10.71 1.32 -8.31
N TRP A 74 9.45 1.68 -8.09
CA TRP A 74 8.85 2.91 -8.63
C TRP A 74 9.58 4.16 -8.12
N PHE A 75 9.93 4.20 -6.84
CA PHE A 75 10.65 5.32 -6.25
C PHE A 75 12.07 5.44 -6.83
N ALA A 76 12.81 4.32 -6.92
CA ALA A 76 14.12 4.27 -7.53
C ALA A 76 14.10 4.73 -9.00
N TYR A 77 13.12 4.26 -9.78
CA TYR A 77 12.88 4.70 -11.14
C TYR A 77 12.61 6.21 -11.22
N THR A 78 11.74 6.73 -10.35
CA THR A 78 11.39 8.16 -10.31
C THR A 78 12.61 9.04 -10.04
N LEU A 79 13.46 8.66 -9.09
CA LEU A 79 14.67 9.42 -8.77
C LEU A 79 15.71 9.37 -9.89
N THR A 80 15.88 8.22 -10.52
CA THR A 80 16.86 8.04 -11.61
C THR A 80 16.44 8.76 -12.89
N ARG A 81 15.16 8.70 -13.25
CA ARG A 81 14.61 9.33 -14.46
C ARG A 81 14.39 10.83 -14.30
N GLY A 82 14.03 11.29 -13.11
CA GLY A 82 13.61 12.66 -12.81
C GLY A 82 14.52 13.75 -13.40
N PRO A 83 15.85 13.74 -13.17
CA PRO A 83 16.76 14.76 -13.68
C PRO A 83 16.78 14.83 -15.21
N SER A 84 16.80 13.67 -15.88
CA SER A 84 16.83 13.62 -17.36
C SER A 84 15.55 14.15 -18.01
N ALA A 85 14.43 14.04 -17.30
CA ALA A 85 13.14 14.49 -17.78
C ALA A 85 12.73 15.87 -17.24
N SER A 86 13.53 16.44 -16.33
CA SER A 86 13.23 17.71 -15.64
C SER A 86 11.82 17.75 -15.03
N TRP A 87 11.33 16.59 -14.56
CA TRP A 87 9.97 16.44 -14.05
C TRP A 87 9.89 15.30 -13.04
N TYR A 88 9.16 15.56 -11.95
CA TYR A 88 8.81 14.60 -10.91
C TYR A 88 7.28 14.49 -10.80
N PRO A 89 6.74 13.29 -10.54
CA PRO A 89 5.30 13.06 -10.55
C PRO A 89 4.57 13.73 -9.39
N TYR A 90 5.25 13.93 -8.25
CA TYR A 90 4.66 14.56 -7.08
C TYR A 90 5.64 15.50 -6.40
N PRO A 91 5.15 16.59 -5.76
CA PRO A 91 6.01 17.53 -5.05
C PRO A 91 6.87 16.90 -3.95
N PHE A 92 6.35 15.89 -3.26
CA PHE A 92 7.06 15.24 -2.15
C PHE A 92 8.26 14.37 -2.57
N VAL A 93 8.38 14.03 -3.86
CA VAL A 93 9.55 13.35 -4.45
C VAL A 93 10.38 14.27 -5.33
N ASP A 94 10.00 15.54 -5.44
CA ASP A 94 10.70 16.49 -6.30
C ASP A 94 12.02 16.92 -5.66
N VAL A 95 13.10 16.33 -6.19
CA VAL A 95 14.47 16.61 -5.76
C VAL A 95 14.93 18.00 -6.20
N ALA A 96 14.39 18.53 -7.30
CA ALA A 96 14.77 19.86 -7.78
C ALA A 96 14.32 20.95 -6.80
N SER A 97 13.18 20.77 -6.13
CA SER A 97 12.69 21.70 -5.11
C SER A 97 13.19 21.40 -3.69
N HIS A 98 13.42 20.13 -3.32
CA HIS A 98 13.71 19.75 -1.93
C HIS A 98 15.16 19.27 -1.67
N GLY A 99 15.91 18.95 -2.72
CA GLY A 99 17.21 18.28 -2.62
C GLY A 99 17.12 16.81 -2.19
N TYR A 100 18.19 16.05 -2.47
CA TYR A 100 18.20 14.60 -2.23
C TYR A 100 18.04 14.23 -0.74
N GLY A 101 18.66 14.98 0.18
CA GLY A 101 18.62 14.65 1.61
C GLY A 101 17.20 14.61 2.17
N ARG A 102 16.37 15.62 1.85
CA ARG A 102 14.98 15.69 2.33
C ARG A 102 14.09 14.67 1.64
N VAL A 103 14.28 14.44 0.32
CA VAL A 103 13.51 13.42 -0.41
C VAL A 103 13.82 12.01 0.09
N LEU A 104 15.09 11.69 0.38
CA LEU A 104 15.48 10.41 0.94
C LEU A 104 14.96 10.20 2.36
N LEU A 105 14.92 11.25 3.19
CA LEU A 105 14.30 11.19 4.51
C LEU A 105 12.79 10.89 4.42
N ASN A 106 12.07 11.61 3.56
CA ASN A 106 10.64 11.35 3.31
C ASN A 106 10.43 9.91 2.82
N ALA A 107 11.28 9.44 1.91
CA ALA A 107 11.20 8.08 1.39
C ALA A 107 11.43 7.02 2.46
N ALA A 108 12.35 7.24 3.40
CA ALA A 108 12.55 6.35 4.54
C ALA A 108 11.30 6.28 5.42
N ILE A 109 10.69 7.44 5.72
CA ILE A 109 9.44 7.51 6.50
C ILE A 109 8.31 6.77 5.78
N PHE A 110 8.09 7.03 4.49
CA PHE A 110 7.06 6.33 3.71
C PHE A 110 7.30 4.84 3.62
N THR A 111 8.56 4.41 3.42
CA THR A 111 8.91 2.99 3.39
C THR A 111 8.56 2.31 4.71
N LEU A 112 8.85 2.96 5.85
CA LEU A 112 8.47 2.43 7.16
C LEU A 112 6.95 2.37 7.36
N CYS A 113 6.21 3.41 6.96
CA CYS A 113 4.75 3.41 7.02
C CYS A 113 4.14 2.30 6.13
N PHE A 114 4.63 2.13 4.91
CA PHE A 114 4.15 1.11 3.98
C PHE A 114 4.51 -0.29 4.47
N ALA A 115 5.70 -0.47 5.06
CA ALA A 115 6.09 -1.73 5.68
C ALA A 115 5.19 -2.08 6.85
N GLY A 116 4.88 -1.11 7.73
CA GLY A 116 3.93 -1.29 8.81
C GLY A 116 2.54 -1.68 8.32
N ALA A 117 2.03 -1.01 7.28
CA ALA A 117 0.74 -1.34 6.65
C ALA A 117 0.74 -2.74 6.02
N ALA A 118 1.81 -3.11 5.30
CA ALA A 118 1.96 -4.43 4.70
C ALA A 118 1.98 -5.54 5.77
N PHE A 119 2.73 -5.32 6.86
CA PHE A 119 2.74 -6.23 8.01
C PHE A 119 1.36 -6.34 8.66
N ALA A 120 0.69 -5.21 8.91
CA ALA A 120 -0.65 -5.20 9.50
C ALA A 120 -1.65 -5.99 8.64
N LEU A 121 -1.63 -5.82 7.31
CA LEU A 121 -2.49 -6.58 6.40
C LEU A 121 -2.20 -8.09 6.44
N VAL A 122 -0.94 -8.50 6.52
CA VAL A 122 -0.56 -9.92 6.67
C VAL A 122 -1.05 -10.48 8.01
N LEU A 123 -0.83 -9.76 9.10
CA LEU A 123 -1.25 -10.19 10.45
C LEU A 123 -2.78 -10.31 10.56
N VAL A 124 -3.51 -9.29 10.12
CA VAL A 124 -4.98 -9.29 10.12
C VAL A 124 -5.52 -10.39 9.20
N GLY A 125 -4.93 -10.57 8.02
CA GLY A 125 -5.30 -11.63 7.08
C GLY A 125 -5.12 -13.02 7.71
N ASN A 126 -4.00 -13.27 8.37
CA ASN A 126 -3.72 -14.54 9.04
C ASN A 126 -4.65 -14.78 10.23
N TRP A 127 -4.88 -13.75 11.06
CA TRP A 127 -5.81 -13.85 12.19
C TRP A 127 -7.23 -14.21 11.73
N ARG A 128 -7.73 -13.57 10.66
CA ARG A 128 -9.06 -13.87 10.09
C ARG A 128 -9.12 -15.29 9.51
N ALA A 129 -8.04 -15.76 8.88
CA ALA A 129 -7.96 -17.13 8.36
C ALA A 129 -8.02 -18.16 9.49
N ASP A 130 -7.40 -17.88 10.64
CA ASP A 130 -7.39 -18.80 11.78
C ASP A 130 -8.77 -18.93 12.45
N VAL A 131 -9.55 -17.84 12.50
CA VAL A 131 -10.91 -17.81 13.06
C VAL A 131 -11.90 -18.61 12.20
N GLY A 132 -11.64 -18.74 10.89
CA GLY A 132 -12.52 -19.43 9.95
C GLY A 132 -12.41 -20.97 9.94
N VAL A 133 -11.44 -21.55 10.65
CA VAL A 133 -11.22 -23.02 10.68
C VAL A 133 -11.91 -23.64 11.91
N PRO A 134 -12.94 -24.50 11.76
CA PRO A 134 -13.63 -25.11 12.90
C PRO A 134 -12.69 -25.96 13.76
N THR A 135 -12.82 -25.82 15.08
CA THR A 135 -11.97 -26.46 16.12
C THR A 135 -11.87 -27.99 15.98
N ALA A 136 -12.94 -28.66 15.56
CA ALA A 136 -12.99 -30.12 15.38
C ALA A 136 -12.00 -30.65 14.31
N SER A 137 -11.62 -29.83 13.32
CA SER A 137 -10.62 -30.20 12.32
C SER A 137 -9.19 -30.15 12.85
N ARG A 138 -8.93 -29.40 13.93
CA ARG A 138 -7.60 -29.27 14.53
C ARG A 138 -7.27 -30.45 15.45
N GLU A 139 -8.25 -30.93 16.23
CA GLU A 139 -8.08 -32.09 17.11
C GLU A 139 -7.88 -33.41 16.35
N SER A 140 -8.60 -33.60 15.25
CA SER A 140 -8.45 -34.79 14.40
C SER A 140 -7.09 -34.87 13.69
N ALA A 141 -6.48 -33.72 13.36
CA ALA A 141 -5.14 -33.66 12.78
C ALA A 141 -4.03 -33.90 13.83
N SER A 142 -4.21 -33.43 15.08
CA SER A 142 -3.25 -33.68 16.17
C SER A 142 -3.31 -35.11 16.72
N ALA A 143 -4.47 -35.79 16.62
CA ALA A 143 -4.63 -37.15 17.09
C ALA A 143 -4.05 -38.22 16.13
N GLN A 144 -3.65 -37.82 14.92
CA GLN A 144 -3.10 -38.70 13.88
C GLN A 144 -1.59 -38.52 13.66
N ALA A 145 -0.92 -37.67 14.45
CA ALA A 145 0.52 -37.41 14.42
C ALA A 145 1.20 -37.99 15.67
#